data_AF-A0A2T2SFD5-F1
#
_entry.id   AF-A0A2T2SFD5-F1
#
_cell.length_a   1.000
_cell.length_b   1.000
_cell.length_c   1.000
_cell.angle_alpha   90.00
_cell.angle_beta   90.00
_cell.angle_gamma   90.00
#
_symmetry.space_group_name_H-M   'P 1'
#
loop_
_entity.id
_entity.type
_entity.pdbx_description
1 polymer ?
#
loop_
_entity_poly.entity_id
_entity_poly.type
_entity_poly.pdbx_seq_one_letter_code
_entity_poly.pdbx_strand_id
1 'polypeptide(L)'
;MPRRTQYRPPTRFSVMPAVIKNLLVLNGLFFIAQFVAAETLTSSSLLALVLDQMPLYPPGTAGPDFWPWQLVSYSFLHGSFGHLFFNMFALWMFGVQVENRWGSQRFAFFYFACVIGAALTHLAFVSS
;
A
#
# COMPACT_ATOMS: atom_id res chain seq x y z
N MET A 1 9.10 6.84 50.07
CA MET A 1 7.90 6.76 49.21
C MET A 1 8.10 5.63 48.19
N PRO A 2 7.23 4.61 48.09
CA PRO A 2 7.40 3.55 47.08
C PRO A 2 6.92 4.02 45.70
N ARG A 3 7.77 3.86 44.68
CA ARG A 3 7.39 4.07 43.26
C ARG A 3 6.34 3.02 42.90
N ARG A 4 5.12 3.47 42.55
CA ARG A 4 4.14 2.59 41.90
C ARG A 4 4.68 2.20 40.53
N THR A 5 5.00 0.93 40.36
CA THR A 5 5.18 0.35 39.03
C THR A 5 3.85 0.42 38.31
N GLN A 6 3.71 1.32 37.33
CA GLN A 6 2.56 1.32 36.43
C GLN A 6 2.61 0.01 35.65
N TYR A 7 1.79 -0.96 36.05
CA TYR A 7 1.50 -2.13 35.24
C TYR A 7 0.81 -1.63 33.96
N ARG A 8 1.54 -1.62 32.85
CA ARG A 8 0.98 -1.34 31.52
C ARG A 8 0.53 -2.69 30.97
N PRO A 9 -0.78 -2.98 30.87
CA PRO A 9 -1.23 -4.26 30.36
C PRO A 9 -0.67 -4.48 28.95
N PRO A 10 -0.37 -5.73 28.56
CA PRO A 10 0.05 -6.03 27.21
C PRO A 10 -1.01 -5.51 26.24
N THR A 11 -0.57 -4.79 25.21
CA THR A 11 -1.43 -4.29 24.13
C THR A 11 -2.32 -5.43 23.65
N ARG A 12 -3.63 -5.29 23.85
CA ARG A 12 -4.63 -6.27 23.47
C ARG A 12 -4.44 -6.62 22.00
N PHE A 13 -4.31 -7.91 21.70
CA PHE A 13 -4.29 -8.40 20.32
C PHE A 13 -5.53 -7.93 19.57
N SER A 14 -5.36 -7.26 18.44
CA SER A 14 -6.43 -6.81 17.55
C SER A 14 -6.43 -7.62 16.27
N VAL A 15 -7.58 -8.18 15.89
CA VAL A 15 -7.76 -8.89 14.61
C VAL A 15 -7.74 -7.90 13.42
N MET A 16 -7.99 -6.62 13.69
CA MET A 16 -7.94 -5.55 12.70
C MET A 16 -7.18 -4.34 13.27
N PRO A 17 -5.83 -4.43 13.33
CA PRO A 17 -4.97 -3.32 13.70
C PRO A 17 -5.14 -2.12 12.77
N ALA A 18 -4.68 -0.94 13.20
CA ALA A 18 -5.01 0.31 12.55
C ALA A 18 -4.42 0.42 11.14
N VAL A 19 -3.15 0.06 10.95
CA VAL A 19 -2.48 0.20 9.65
C VAL A 19 -3.00 -0.85 8.67
N ILE A 20 -3.13 -2.11 9.09
CA ILE A 20 -3.77 -3.15 8.28
C ILE A 20 -5.15 -2.72 7.81
N LYS A 21 -6.01 -2.24 8.74
CA LYS A 21 -7.36 -1.78 8.38
C LYS A 21 -7.31 -0.68 7.30
N ASN A 22 -6.44 0.31 7.49
CA ASN A 22 -6.33 1.43 6.57
C ASN A 22 -5.83 0.97 5.20
N LEU A 23 -4.83 0.09 5.15
CA LEU A 23 -4.33 -0.46 3.90
C LEU A 23 -5.40 -1.27 3.16
N LEU A 24 -6.18 -2.10 3.86
CA LEU A 24 -7.28 -2.86 3.26
C LEU A 24 -8.34 -1.93 2.66
N VAL A 25 -8.75 -0.91 3.40
CA VAL A 25 -9.74 0.08 2.94
C VAL A 25 -9.20 0.85 1.74
N LEU A 26 -7.98 1.37 1.80
CA LEU A 26 -7.38 2.15 0.72
C LEU A 26 -7.23 1.32 -0.56
N ASN A 27 -6.72 0.10 -0.47
CA ASN A 27 -6.60 -0.78 -1.64
C ASN A 27 -7.95 -1.13 -2.25
N GLY A 28 -8.98 -1.37 -1.41
CA GLY A 28 -10.35 -1.55 -1.89
C GLY A 28 -10.90 -0.32 -2.61
N LEU A 29 -10.68 0.89 -2.06
CA LEU A 29 -11.10 2.14 -2.68
C LEU A 29 -10.39 2.40 -4.01
N PHE A 30 -9.08 2.19 -4.09
CA PHE A 30 -8.34 2.32 -5.35
C PHE A 30 -8.77 1.29 -6.39
N PHE A 31 -9.14 0.07 -5.98
CA PHE A 31 -9.67 -0.92 -6.91
C PHE A 31 -11.04 -0.51 -7.46
N ILE A 32 -11.94 -0.02 -6.62
CA ILE A 32 -13.23 0.51 -7.05
C ILE A 32 -13.02 1.72 -7.97
N ALA A 33 -12.09 2.62 -7.63
CA ALA A 33 -11.76 3.77 -8.47
C ALA A 33 -11.24 3.35 -9.84
N GLN A 34 -10.36 2.34 -9.93
CA GLN A 34 -9.91 1.76 -11.21
C GLN A 34 -11.08 1.18 -12.01
N PHE A 35 -11.97 0.44 -11.35
CA PHE A 35 -13.13 -0.16 -12.01
C PHE A 35 -14.10 0.92 -12.55
N VAL A 36 -14.43 1.94 -11.76
CA VAL A 36 -15.29 3.06 -12.19
C VAL A 36 -14.63 3.87 -13.31
N ALA A 37 -13.33 4.15 -13.20
CA ALA A 37 -12.61 4.90 -14.22
C ALA A 37 -12.53 4.14 -15.55
N ALA A 38 -12.39 2.81 -15.51
CA ALA A 38 -12.35 1.97 -16.70
C ALA A 38 -13.73 1.86 -17.41
N GLU A 39 -14.81 1.74 -16.64
CA GLU A 39 -16.15 1.44 -17.19
C GLU A 39 -16.99 2.69 -17.50
N THR A 40 -16.82 3.79 -16.74
CA THR A 40 -17.81 4.88 -16.70
C THR A 40 -17.24 6.24 -17.10
N LEU A 41 -15.94 6.45 -16.95
CA LEU A 41 -15.35 7.77 -17.12
C LEU A 41 -14.65 7.92 -18.48
N THR A 42 -14.73 9.12 -19.05
CA THR A 42 -13.85 9.48 -20.16
C THR A 42 -12.41 9.54 -19.65
N SER A 43 -11.46 9.23 -20.53
CA SER A 43 -10.01 9.34 -20.23
C SER A 43 -9.59 10.75 -19.82
N SER A 44 -10.42 11.77 -20.09
CA SER A 44 -10.22 13.16 -19.68
C SER A 44 -10.73 13.50 -18.27
N SER A 45 -11.38 12.57 -17.57
CA SER A 45 -11.84 12.80 -16.20
C SER A 45 -10.66 12.95 -15.24
N LEU A 46 -10.80 13.81 -14.22
CA LEU A 46 -9.75 14.01 -13.21
C LEU A 46 -9.36 12.71 -12.51
N LEU A 47 -10.33 11.80 -12.26
CA LEU A 47 -10.05 10.51 -11.63
C LEU A 47 -9.18 9.63 -12.54
N ALA A 48 -9.52 9.53 -13.83
CA ALA A 48 -8.73 8.75 -14.78
C ALA A 48 -7.31 9.33 -14.91
N LEU A 49 -7.18 10.66 -14.98
CA LEU A 49 -5.87 11.33 -15.06
C LEU A 49 -5.01 11.08 -13.80
N VAL A 50 -5.61 11.10 -12.60
CA VAL A 50 -4.88 10.79 -11.36
C VAL A 50 -4.43 9.33 -11.35
N LEU A 51 -5.31 8.40 -11.72
CA LEU A 51 -4.97 6.97 -11.74
C LEU A 51 -3.89 6.64 -12.78
N ASP A 52 -3.85 7.35 -13.91
CA ASP A 52 -2.84 7.18 -14.96
C ASP A 52 -1.42 7.60 -14.53
N GLN A 53 -1.32 8.47 -13.51
CA GLN A 53 -0.05 8.97 -12.95
C GLN A 53 0.50 8.10 -11.80
N MET A 54 -0.26 7.10 -11.35
CA MET A 54 0.10 6.23 -10.23
C MET A 54 0.99 5.02 -10.56
N PRO A 55 0.97 4.42 -11.76
CA PRO A 55 1.85 3.32 -12.11
C PRO A 55 3.33 3.74 -12.05
N LEU A 56 4.18 2.75 -11.80
CA LEU A 56 5.62 2.96 -11.76
C LEU A 56 6.20 2.90 -13.17
N TYR A 57 6.61 4.06 -13.70
CA TYR A 57 7.22 4.16 -15.02
C TYR A 57 8.75 4.27 -14.91
N PRO A 58 9.53 3.46 -15.65
CA PRO A 58 10.98 3.55 -15.58
C PRO A 58 11.49 4.83 -16.25
N PRO A 59 12.43 5.57 -15.61
CA PRO A 59 12.99 6.78 -16.18
C PRO A 59 13.73 6.46 -17.50
N GLY A 60 13.57 7.31 -18.50
CA GLY A 60 14.24 7.15 -19.80
C GLY A 60 13.57 6.16 -20.76
N THR A 61 12.35 5.69 -20.45
CA THR A 61 11.52 4.92 -21.39
C THR A 61 10.67 5.86 -22.25
N ALA A 62 10.09 5.35 -23.34
CA ALA A 62 9.18 6.12 -24.21
C ALA A 62 7.82 6.48 -23.55
N GLY A 63 7.65 6.16 -22.26
CA GLY A 63 6.45 6.42 -21.48
C GLY A 63 6.43 7.79 -20.79
N PRO A 64 5.48 8.01 -19.87
CA PRO A 64 5.40 9.22 -19.06
C PRO A 64 6.65 9.45 -18.21
N ASP A 65 6.91 10.71 -17.87
CA ASP A 65 8.01 11.07 -16.97
C ASP A 65 7.89 10.34 -15.62
N PHE A 66 9.04 9.98 -15.06
CA PHE A 66 9.11 9.39 -13.73
C PHE A 66 8.88 10.46 -12.66
N TRP A 67 7.99 10.14 -11.71
CA TRP A 67 7.70 11.03 -10.59
C TRP A 67 7.90 10.32 -9.24
N PRO A 68 8.43 11.01 -8.20
CA PRO A 68 8.78 10.37 -6.93
C PRO A 68 7.63 9.64 -6.20
N TRP A 69 6.39 10.09 -6.36
CA TRP A 69 5.23 9.45 -5.73
C TRP A 69 4.94 8.05 -6.29
N GLN A 70 5.39 7.75 -7.50
CA GLN A 70 5.24 6.44 -8.16
C GLN A 70 5.89 5.31 -7.34
N LEU A 71 6.90 5.62 -6.52
CA LEU A 71 7.55 4.65 -5.62
C LEU A 71 6.62 4.08 -4.54
N VAL A 72 5.46 4.71 -4.32
CA VAL A 72 4.46 4.27 -3.34
C VAL A 72 3.10 4.06 -3.99
N SER A 73 2.67 4.96 -4.88
CA SER A 73 1.32 4.92 -5.46
C SER A 73 1.05 3.62 -6.24
N TYR A 74 2.07 3.07 -6.91
CA TYR A 74 1.94 1.84 -7.68
C TYR A 74 1.43 0.66 -6.84
N SER A 75 1.75 0.64 -5.54
CA SER A 75 1.36 -0.45 -4.63
C SER A 75 -0.15 -0.52 -4.36
N PHE A 76 -0.90 0.53 -4.68
CA PHE A 76 -2.36 0.55 -4.52
C PHE A 76 -3.12 0.08 -5.78
N LEU A 77 -2.43 -0.03 -6.92
CA LEU A 77 -3.02 -0.44 -8.18
C LEU A 77 -3.05 -1.97 -8.29
N HIS A 78 -4.16 -2.51 -8.80
CA HIS A 78 -4.39 -3.96 -8.82
C HIS A 78 -5.10 -4.35 -10.12
N GLY A 79 -4.46 -5.18 -10.93
CA GLY A 79 -4.96 -5.54 -12.26
C GLY A 79 -6.14 -6.53 -12.29
N SER A 80 -6.47 -7.19 -11.18
CA SER A 80 -7.62 -8.10 -11.12
C SER A 80 -8.13 -8.29 -9.69
N PHE A 81 -9.39 -8.69 -9.56
CA PHE A 81 -10.01 -8.99 -8.27
C PHE A 81 -9.26 -10.11 -7.52
N GLY A 82 -8.86 -11.17 -8.22
CA GLY A 82 -8.08 -12.26 -7.62
C GLY A 82 -6.75 -11.78 -7.06
N HIS A 83 -6.04 -10.91 -7.81
CA HIS A 83 -4.78 -10.34 -7.35
C HIS A 83 -4.97 -9.47 -6.09
N LEU A 84 -6.01 -8.63 -6.06
CA LEU A 84 -6.36 -7.86 -4.87
C LEU A 84 -6.69 -8.77 -3.68
N PHE A 85 -7.55 -9.76 -3.88
CA PHE A 85 -7.99 -10.66 -2.82
C PHE A 85 -6.81 -11.36 -2.14
N PHE A 86 -5.92 -11.97 -2.92
CA PHE A 86 -4.77 -12.69 -2.35
C PHE A 86 -3.76 -11.75 -1.68
N ASN A 87 -3.54 -10.54 -2.21
CA ASN A 87 -2.69 -9.55 -1.55
C ASN A 87 -3.28 -9.11 -0.20
N MET A 88 -4.58 -8.78 -0.16
CA MET A 88 -5.23 -8.34 1.07
C MET A 88 -5.33 -9.48 2.09
N PHE A 89 -5.54 -10.71 1.63
CA PHE A 89 -5.54 -11.91 2.48
C PHE A 89 -4.17 -12.15 3.11
N ALA A 90 -3.09 -12.09 2.32
CA ALA A 90 -1.73 -12.23 2.83
C ALA A 90 -1.36 -11.07 3.78
N LEU A 91 -1.69 -9.84 3.40
CA LEU A 91 -1.46 -8.65 4.22
C LEU A 91 -2.19 -8.75 5.57
N TRP A 92 -3.44 -9.21 5.58
CA TRP A 92 -4.16 -9.43 6.82
C TRP A 92 -3.57 -10.58 7.64
N MET A 93 -3.37 -11.76 7.05
CA MET A 93 -2.88 -12.94 7.77
C MET A 93 -1.52 -12.70 8.43
N PHE A 94 -0.55 -12.16 7.68
CA PHE A 94 0.80 -11.96 8.18
C PHE A 94 0.97 -10.60 8.85
N GLY A 95 0.41 -9.55 8.27
CA GLY A 95 0.59 -8.19 8.75
C GLY A 95 -0.07 -7.93 10.10
N VAL A 96 -1.21 -8.57 10.41
CA VAL A 96 -1.84 -8.46 11.75
C VAL A 96 -0.88 -8.93 12.85
N GLN A 97 -0.18 -10.05 12.63
CA GLN A 97 0.76 -10.60 13.61
C GLN A 97 1.94 -9.66 13.84
N VAL A 98 2.48 -9.08 12.76
CA VAL A 98 3.60 -8.14 12.82
C VAL A 98 3.18 -6.81 13.45
N GLU A 99 2.05 -6.23 13.05
CA GLU A 99 1.56 -4.95 13.60
C GLU A 99 1.25 -5.07 15.10
N ASN A 100 0.61 -6.15 15.54
CA ASN A 100 0.35 -6.36 16.97
C ASN A 100 1.64 -6.54 17.78
N ARG A 101 2.69 -7.13 17.19
CA ARG A 101 3.96 -7.38 17.89
C ARG A 101 4.88 -6.16 17.91
N TRP A 102 4.94 -5.40 16.81
CA TRP A 102 5.87 -4.27 16.65
C TRP A 102 5.23 -2.91 16.94
N GLY A 103 3.90 -2.83 16.89
CA GLY A 103 3.14 -1.60 16.92
C GLY A 103 2.99 -0.94 15.55
N SER A 104 1.91 -0.17 15.41
CA SER A 104 1.47 0.44 14.14
C SER A 104 2.54 1.28 13.45
N GLN A 105 3.29 2.12 14.19
CA GLN A 105 4.32 3.00 13.59
C GLN A 105 5.47 2.22 12.96
N ARG A 106 5.98 1.19 13.65
CA ARG A 106 7.09 0.37 13.16
C ARG A 106 6.66 -0.50 11.99
N PHE A 107 5.46 -1.07 12.07
CA PHE A 107 4.88 -1.82 10.97
C PHE A 107 4.67 -0.95 9.73
N ALA A 108 4.12 0.27 9.87
CA ALA A 108 3.93 1.19 8.75
C ALA A 108 5.26 1.55 8.07
N PHE A 109 6.28 1.91 8.86
CA PHE A 109 7.60 2.19 8.32
C PHE A 109 8.18 0.98 7.57
N PHE A 110 8.12 -0.21 8.17
CA PHE A 110 8.58 -1.44 7.53
C PHE A 110 7.83 -1.73 6.22
N TYR A 111 6.50 -1.64 6.24
CA TYR A 111 5.67 -1.86 5.06
C TYR A 111 6.04 -0.93 3.90
N PHE A 112 6.11 0.39 4.15
CA PHE A 112 6.45 1.35 3.11
C PHE A 112 7.92 1.26 2.67
N ALA A 113 8.84 0.88 3.56
CA ALA A 113 10.22 0.59 3.17
C ALA A 113 10.30 -0.60 2.21
N CYS A 114 9.51 -1.66 2.44
CA CYS A 114 9.41 -2.78 1.50
C CYS A 114 8.79 -2.37 0.16
N VAL A 115 7.74 -1.55 0.17
CA VAL A 115 7.12 -1.02 -1.07
C VAL A 115 8.14 -0.21 -1.87
N ILE A 116 8.80 0.75 -1.25
CA ILE A 116 9.84 1.56 -1.93
C ILE A 116 10.99 0.67 -2.41
N GLY A 117 11.43 -0.28 -1.57
CA GLY A 117 12.48 -1.23 -1.94
C GLY A 117 12.11 -2.06 -3.17
N ALA A 118 10.87 -2.56 -3.25
CA ALA A 118 10.37 -3.30 -4.40
C ALA A 118 10.27 -2.42 -5.67
N ALA A 119 9.89 -1.14 -5.53
CA ALA A 119 9.91 -0.20 -6.64
C ALA A 119 11.33 0.03 -7.17
N LEU A 120 12.29 0.27 -6.28
CA LEU A 120 13.69 0.51 -6.65
C LEU A 120 14.33 -0.72 -7.29
N THR A 121 14.08 -1.93 -6.76
CA THR A 121 14.59 -3.15 -7.40
C THR A 121 13.95 -3.36 -8.76
N HIS A 122 12.63 -3.19 -8.89
CA HIS A 122 11.95 -3.29 -10.18
C HIS A 122 12.55 -2.31 -11.20
N LEU A 123 12.73 -1.03 -10.83
CA LEU A 123 13.36 -0.03 -11.68
C LEU A 123 14.76 -0.47 -12.10
N ALA A 124 15.60 -0.93 -11.17
CA ALA A 124 16.98 -1.33 -11.45
C ALA A 124 17.09 -2.46 -12.48
N PHE A 125 16.15 -3.41 -12.49
CA PHE A 125 16.16 -4.54 -13.43
C PHE A 125 15.47 -4.27 -14.76
N VAL A 126 14.48 -3.37 -14.77
CA VAL A 126 13.73 -3.06 -16.00
C VAL A 126 14.41 -1.94 -16.81
N SER A 127 15.26 -1.12 -16.16
CA SER A 127 16.05 -0.06 -16.81
C SER A 127 17.47 -0.49 -17.21
N SER A 128 17.83 -1.75 -17.00
CA SER A 128 19.12 -2.35 -17.39
C SER A 128 19.02 -3.10 -18.71
#